data_AF-A0A356DZ33-F1
#
_entry.id   AF-A0A356DZ33-F1
#
_cell.length_a   1.000
_cell.length_b   1.000
_cell.length_c   1.000
_cell.angle_alpha   90.00
_cell.angle_beta   90.00
_cell.angle_gamma   90.00
#
_symmetry.space_group_name_H-M   'P 1'
#
loop_
_entity.id
_entity.type
_entity.pdbx_description
1 polymer ?
#
loop_
_entity_poly.entity_id
_entity_poly.type
_entity_poly.pdbx_seq_one_letter_code
_entity_poly.pdbx_strand_id
1 'polypeptide(L)'
;EPVQMDKRTILIIEGIHGMNPQLTASLESDLLFRVYISALTQLNLDDHNRISTTDNRIIRRLIRDNRTRGTNAETTLNMWPSVQRGEDRYIFPYQNNADVLINSALDYELGVLTTYAQPLLKMVKPSAGAAYETARRLLRFLEHVNPIPDTLVPPDSLLREFIGGSEFDVI
;
A
#
# COMPACT_ATOMS: atom_id res chain seq x y z
N GLU A 1 19.82 13.91 23.88
CA GLU A 1 20.12 15.33 23.56
C GLU A 1 19.35 15.72 22.30
N PRO A 2 18.96 17.00 22.13
CA PRO A 2 18.34 17.44 20.88
C PRO A 2 19.31 17.30 19.70
N VAL A 3 18.81 16.85 18.55
CA VAL A 3 19.59 16.76 17.31
C VAL A 3 19.76 18.16 16.73
N GLN A 4 20.99 18.57 16.47
CA GLN A 4 21.30 19.85 15.84
C GLN A 4 21.65 19.64 14.37
N MET A 5 20.87 20.26 13.47
CA MET A 5 21.10 20.18 12.03
C MET A 5 22.18 21.17 11.59
N ASP A 6 23.04 20.73 10.67
CA ASP A 6 23.98 21.60 9.96
C ASP A 6 23.51 21.88 8.51
N LYS A 7 24.30 22.64 7.74
CA LYS A 7 23.97 22.99 6.35
C LYS A 7 23.99 21.80 5.36
N ARG A 8 24.47 20.63 5.78
CA ARG A 8 24.57 19.40 4.95
C ARG A 8 23.58 18.33 5.40
N THR A 9 22.83 18.58 6.47
CA THR A 9 21.89 17.63 7.03
C THR A 9 20.65 17.54 6.15
N ILE A 10 20.29 16.31 5.76
CA ILE A 10 19.03 16.03 5.06
C ILE A 10 18.03 15.50 6.07
N LEU A 11 16.87 16.16 6.17
CA LEU A 11 15.76 15.69 6.98
C LEU A 11 14.76 14.95 6.09
N ILE A 12 14.52 13.67 6.40
CA ILE A 12 13.47 12.88 5.76
C ILE A 12 12.25 12.86 6.69
N ILE A 13 11.12 13.38 6.20
CA ILE A 13 9.84 13.35 6.90
C ILE A 13 8.92 12.43 6.11
N GLU A 14 8.50 11.33 6.73
CA GLU A 14 7.51 10.42 6.17
C GLU A 14 6.16 10.61 6.86
N GLY A 15 5.08 10.61 6.07
CA GLY A 15 3.73 10.57 6.61
C GLY A 15 2.66 10.86 5.57
N ILE A 16 1.42 10.53 5.92
CA ILE A 16 0.25 10.70 5.04
C ILE A 16 -0.07 12.17 4.71
N HIS A 17 0.53 13.13 5.42
CA HIS A 17 0.36 14.57 5.18
C HIS A 17 1.57 15.23 4.52
N GLY A 18 2.57 14.45 4.06
CA GLY A 18 3.83 15.01 3.55
C GLY A 18 3.68 15.98 2.37
N MET A 19 2.58 15.89 1.62
CA MET A 19 2.28 16.78 0.50
C MET A 19 1.45 18.01 0.88
N ASN A 20 0.96 18.09 2.13
CA ASN A 20 0.13 19.20 2.59
C ASN A 20 1.00 20.46 2.78
N PRO A 21 0.74 21.56 2.05
CA PRO A 21 1.56 22.77 2.14
C PRO A 21 1.54 23.42 3.53
N GLN A 22 0.55 23.13 4.37
CA GLN A 22 0.52 23.60 5.75
C GLN A 22 1.66 23.02 6.60
N LEU A 23 2.15 21.82 6.28
CA LEU A 23 3.23 21.16 7.02
C LEU A 23 4.56 21.92 6.88
N THR A 24 4.78 22.53 5.71
CA THR A 24 6.04 23.19 5.34
C THR A 24 5.86 24.68 5.06
N ALA A 25 4.78 25.29 5.56
CA ALA A 25 4.42 26.68 5.23
C ALA A 25 5.47 27.72 5.67
N SER A 26 6.30 27.39 6.65
CA SER A 26 7.40 28.25 7.13
C SER A 26 8.74 28.00 6.45
N LEU A 27 8.81 27.07 5.50
CA LEU A 27 10.05 26.68 4.81
C LEU A 27 10.07 27.28 3.40
N GLU A 28 11.25 27.68 2.95
CA GLU A 28 11.47 28.13 1.57
C GLU A 28 11.33 26.93 0.62
N SER A 29 10.69 27.13 -0.53
CA SER A 29 10.32 26.03 -1.43
C SER A 29 11.51 25.32 -2.09
N ASP A 30 12.64 26.00 -2.22
CA ASP A 30 13.90 25.46 -2.77
C ASP A 30 14.62 24.51 -1.80
N LEU A 31 14.27 24.54 -0.51
CA LEU A 31 14.74 23.59 0.50
C LEU A 31 13.89 22.30 0.55
N LEU A 32 12.79 22.25 -0.21
CA LEU A 32 11.83 21.15 -0.18
C LEU A 32 11.98 20.26 -1.40
N PHE A 33 12.00 18.95 -1.17
CA PHE A 33 11.87 17.95 -2.21
C PHE A 33 10.85 16.90 -1.76
N ARG A 34 9.75 16.79 -2.51
CA ARG A 34 8.56 16.02 -2.16
C ARG A 34 8.45 14.79 -3.05
N VAL A 35 8.55 13.62 -2.41
CA VAL A 35 8.39 12.33 -3.06
C VAL A 35 7.00 11.80 -2.73
N TYR A 36 6.19 11.51 -3.75
CA TYR A 36 4.92 10.83 -3.58
C TYR A 36 5.01 9.40 -4.12
N ILE A 37 4.70 8.42 -3.26
CA ILE A 37 4.76 7.00 -3.59
C ILE A 37 3.33 6.46 -3.63
N SER A 38 2.96 5.81 -4.73
CA SER A 38 1.65 5.18 -4.88
C SER A 38 1.72 3.86 -5.63
N ALA A 39 0.85 2.92 -5.29
CA ALA A 39 0.76 1.61 -5.94
C ALA A 39 -0.27 1.64 -7.06
N LEU A 40 0.06 2.25 -8.20
CA LEU A 40 -0.84 2.44 -9.34
C LEU A 40 -0.69 1.27 -10.32
N THR A 41 -1.41 0.17 -10.09
CA THR A 41 -1.39 -0.96 -11.04
C THR A 41 -1.93 -0.52 -12.39
N GLN A 42 -1.23 -0.89 -13.45
CA GLN A 42 -1.60 -0.59 -14.84
C GLN A 42 -2.13 -1.83 -15.58
N LEU A 43 -2.17 -2.98 -14.89
CA LEU A 43 -2.65 -4.22 -15.46
C LEU A 43 -4.17 -4.21 -15.61
N ASN A 44 -4.62 -4.74 -16.75
CA ASN A 44 -6.02 -5.04 -16.97
C ASN A 44 -6.25 -6.53 -16.74
N LEU A 45 -7.45 -6.86 -16.27
CA LEU A 45 -7.92 -8.24 -16.19
C LEU A 45 -8.23 -8.79 -17.59
N ASP A 46 -8.82 -7.95 -18.43
CA ASP A 46 -9.08 -8.18 -19.86
C ASP A 46 -9.13 -6.82 -20.60
N ASP A 47 -9.46 -6.82 -21.89
CA ASP A 47 -9.49 -5.60 -22.73
C ASP A 47 -10.46 -4.51 -22.26
N HIS A 48 -11.38 -4.84 -21.35
CA HIS A 48 -12.46 -3.96 -20.90
C HIS A 48 -12.49 -3.74 -19.38
N ASN A 49 -11.86 -4.62 -18.60
CA ASN A 49 -11.86 -4.60 -17.15
C ASN A 49 -10.47 -4.29 -16.61
N ARG A 50 -10.33 -3.12 -15.98
CA ARG A 50 -9.08 -2.74 -15.29
C ARG A 50 -9.00 -3.38 -13.92
N ILE A 51 -7.79 -3.72 -13.49
CA ILE A 51 -7.58 -4.08 -12.08
C ILE A 51 -7.69 -2.81 -11.23
N SER A 52 -8.51 -2.89 -10.18
CA SER A 52 -8.69 -1.78 -9.25
C SER A 52 -7.42 -1.55 -8.43
N THR A 53 -6.85 -0.35 -8.53
CA THR A 53 -5.77 0.11 -7.64
C THR A 53 -6.15 0.00 -6.17
N THR A 54 -7.40 0.30 -5.82
CA THR A 54 -7.94 0.17 -4.46
C THR A 54 -7.83 -1.27 -3.97
N ASP A 55 -8.16 -2.25 -4.82
CA ASP A 55 -8.12 -3.68 -4.45
C ASP A 55 -6.69 -4.15 -4.23
N ASN A 56 -5.77 -3.77 -5.11
CA ASN A 56 -4.36 -4.09 -4.95
C ASN A 56 -3.82 -3.54 -3.61
N ARG A 57 -4.19 -2.30 -3.26
CA ARG A 57 -3.81 -1.67 -1.99
C ARG A 57 -4.45 -2.34 -0.77
N ILE A 58 -5.71 -2.78 -0.86
CA ILE A 58 -6.36 -3.58 0.18
C ILE A 58 -5.59 -4.89 0.40
N ILE A 59 -5.26 -5.61 -0.68
CA ILE A 59 -4.55 -6.89 -0.63
C ILE A 59 -3.17 -6.73 0.02
N ARG A 60 -2.38 -5.75 -0.44
CA ARG A 60 -1.09 -5.38 0.18
C ARG A 60 -1.24 -5.12 1.68
N ARG A 61 -2.19 -4.28 2.06
CA ARG A 61 -2.41 -3.91 3.46
C ARG A 61 -2.84 -5.11 4.31
N LEU A 62 -3.74 -5.94 3.80
CA LEU A 62 -4.26 -7.11 4.48
C LEU A 62 -3.14 -8.12 4.79
N ILE A 63 -2.24 -8.36 3.83
CA ILE A 63 -1.09 -9.26 4.03
C ILE A 63 -0.10 -8.66 5.04
N ARG A 64 0.26 -7.38 4.85
CA ARG A 64 1.21 -6.69 5.73
C ARG A 64 0.71 -6.61 7.16
N ASP A 65 -0.51 -6.10 7.37
CA ASP A 65 -1.09 -5.89 8.70
C ASP A 65 -1.29 -7.24 9.41
N ASN A 66 -1.61 -8.33 8.69
CA ASN A 66 -1.66 -9.66 9.28
C ASN A 66 -0.27 -10.17 9.71
N ARG A 67 0.73 -10.11 8.83
CA ARG A 67 2.08 -10.59 9.12
C ARG A 67 2.77 -9.80 10.23
N THR A 68 2.65 -8.48 10.21
CA THR A 68 3.44 -7.60 11.10
C THR A 68 2.72 -7.27 12.41
N ARG A 69 1.37 -7.28 12.42
CA ARG A 69 0.58 -6.83 13.58
C ARG A 69 -0.40 -7.88 14.09
N GLY A 70 -0.50 -9.04 13.43
CA GLY A 70 -1.49 -10.07 13.76
C GLY A 70 -2.94 -9.64 13.50
N THR A 71 -3.16 -8.54 12.77
CA THR A 71 -4.49 -8.03 12.47
C THR A 71 -5.22 -9.01 11.55
N ASN A 72 -6.46 -9.35 11.87
CA ASN A 72 -7.25 -10.23 10.99
C ASN A 72 -7.79 -9.45 9.76
N ALA A 73 -8.20 -10.18 8.73
CA ALA A 73 -8.71 -9.60 7.50
C ALA A 73 -9.97 -8.74 7.71
N GLU A 74 -10.87 -9.18 8.59
CA GLU A 74 -12.11 -8.46 8.90
C GLU A 74 -11.84 -7.06 9.44
N THR A 75 -10.94 -6.92 10.41
CA THR A 75 -10.54 -5.62 10.97
C THR A 75 -9.98 -4.71 9.89
N THR A 76 -9.10 -5.24 9.02
CA THR A 76 -8.52 -4.45 7.91
C THR A 76 -9.59 -3.95 6.94
N LEU A 77 -10.52 -4.82 6.55
CA LEU A 77 -11.59 -4.47 5.62
C LEU A 77 -12.58 -3.47 6.22
N ASN A 78 -12.92 -3.60 7.50
CA ASN A 78 -13.79 -2.64 8.21
C ASN A 78 -13.16 -1.25 8.34
N MET A 79 -11.83 -1.15 8.43
CA MET A 79 -11.13 0.14 8.47
C MET A 79 -11.06 0.84 7.11
N TRP A 80 -11.19 0.09 6.01
CA TRP A 80 -10.93 0.60 4.66
C TRP A 80 -11.72 1.86 4.28
N PRO A 81 -13.04 1.96 4.55
CA PRO A 81 -13.79 3.18 4.25
C PRO A 81 -13.25 4.41 4.97
N SER A 82 -12.68 4.23 6.17
CA SER A 82 -12.05 5.34 6.91
C SER A 82 -10.72 5.76 6.28
N VAL A 83 -9.92 4.78 5.85
CA VAL A 83 -8.67 5.05 5.12
C VAL A 83 -8.96 5.85 3.86
N GLN A 84 -9.93 5.41 3.06
CA GLN A 84 -10.30 6.09 1.81
C GLN A 84 -10.78 7.53 2.05
N ARG A 85 -11.63 7.77 3.06
CA ARG A 85 -12.02 9.15 3.43
C ARG A 85 -10.83 10.02 3.82
N GLY A 86 -9.84 9.45 4.50
CA GLY A 86 -8.61 10.14 4.85
C GLY A 86 -7.79 10.51 3.61
N GLU A 87 -7.69 9.59 2.65
CA GLU A 87 -7.00 9.81 1.38
C GLU A 87 -7.66 10.91 0.54
N ASP A 88 -8.98 10.85 0.39
CA ASP A 88 -9.77 11.83 -0.37
C ASP A 88 -9.65 13.25 0.21
N ARG A 89 -9.51 13.36 1.53
CA ARG A 89 -9.44 14.67 2.21
C ARG A 89 -8.03 15.21 2.31
N TYR A 90 -7.04 14.36 2.53
CA TYR A 90 -5.71 14.80 2.99
C TYR A 90 -4.55 14.35 2.11
N ILE A 91 -4.77 13.48 1.11
CA ILE A 91 -3.69 12.97 0.24
C ILE A 91 -3.95 13.36 -1.21
N PHE A 92 -5.06 12.91 -1.79
CA PHE A 92 -5.35 13.14 -3.21
C PHE A 92 -5.44 14.61 -3.63
N PRO A 93 -5.98 15.54 -2.82
CA PRO A 93 -5.99 16.96 -3.17
C PRO A 93 -4.59 17.57 -3.30
N TYR A 94 -3.60 16.98 -2.63
CA TYR A 94 -2.24 17.53 -2.54
C TYR A 94 -1.21 16.75 -3.35
N GLN A 95 -1.57 15.62 -3.97
CA GLN A 95 -0.60 14.77 -4.69
C GLN A 95 0.14 15.50 -5.82
N ASN A 96 -0.48 16.51 -6.45
CA ASN A 96 0.13 17.32 -7.50
C ASN A 96 1.21 18.28 -6.98
N ASN A 97 1.37 18.39 -5.66
CA ASN A 97 2.48 19.12 -5.05
C ASN A 97 3.78 18.30 -5.06
N ALA A 98 3.75 17.01 -5.44
CA ALA A 98 4.95 16.19 -5.48
C ALA A 98 5.91 16.67 -6.57
N ASP A 99 7.21 16.69 -6.25
CA ASP A 99 8.26 16.99 -7.22
C ASP A 99 8.60 15.72 -8.04
N VAL A 100 8.39 14.54 -7.44
CA VAL A 100 8.50 13.25 -8.13
C VAL A 100 7.42 12.27 -7.66
N LEU A 101 6.88 11.50 -8.62
CA LEU A 101 5.98 10.37 -8.38
C LEU A 101 6.76 9.07 -8.57
N ILE A 102 6.66 8.17 -7.59
CA ILE A 102 7.19 6.80 -7.68
C ILE A 102 6.01 5.83 -7.67
N ASN A 103 5.88 5.05 -8.76
CA ASN A 103 4.92 3.95 -8.80
C ASN A 103 5.54 2.72 -8.14
N SER A 104 4.97 2.26 -7.03
CA SER A 104 5.42 1.09 -6.30
C SER A 104 4.68 -0.19 -6.68
N ALA A 105 3.78 -0.15 -7.67
CA ALA A 105 3.13 -1.34 -8.23
C ALA A 105 4.14 -2.25 -8.93
N LEU A 106 3.97 -3.57 -8.81
CA LEU A 106 4.80 -4.57 -9.49
C LEU A 106 3.88 -5.50 -10.28
N ASP A 107 4.13 -5.68 -11.57
CA ASP A 107 3.20 -6.41 -12.45
C ASP A 107 2.95 -7.86 -12.00
N TYR A 108 3.95 -8.52 -11.41
CA TYR A 108 3.84 -9.89 -10.95
C TYR A 108 3.27 -10.03 -9.53
N GLU A 109 3.04 -8.93 -8.81
CA GLU A 109 2.74 -8.99 -7.37
C GLU A 109 1.48 -9.77 -7.06
N LEU A 110 0.41 -9.62 -7.84
CA LEU A 110 -0.85 -10.28 -7.56
C LEU A 110 -0.70 -11.80 -7.65
N GLY A 111 0.13 -12.28 -8.59
CA GLY A 111 0.46 -13.70 -8.72
C GLY A 111 1.13 -14.26 -7.46
N VAL A 112 1.97 -13.47 -6.80
CA VAL A 112 2.60 -13.89 -5.55
C VAL A 112 1.66 -13.70 -4.36
N LEU A 113 1.03 -12.53 -4.24
CA LEU A 113 0.20 -12.14 -3.10
C LEU A 113 -1.09 -12.97 -2.98
N THR A 114 -1.60 -13.54 -4.08
CA THR A 114 -2.84 -14.34 -4.07
C THR A 114 -2.78 -15.51 -3.07
N THR A 115 -1.63 -16.18 -2.97
CA THR A 115 -1.44 -17.34 -2.07
C THR A 115 -1.51 -16.95 -0.59
N TYR A 116 -1.12 -15.72 -0.25
CA TYR A 116 -1.21 -15.17 1.10
C TYR A 116 -2.57 -14.52 1.39
N ALA A 117 -3.16 -13.84 0.41
CA ALA A 117 -4.42 -13.12 0.58
C ALA A 117 -5.63 -14.07 0.68
N GLN A 118 -5.70 -15.11 -0.16
CA GLN A 118 -6.86 -15.98 -0.21
C GLN A 118 -7.19 -16.66 1.12
N PRO A 119 -6.23 -17.25 1.88
CA PRO A 119 -6.52 -17.83 3.20
C PRO A 119 -7.09 -16.80 4.17
N LEU A 120 -6.53 -15.60 4.20
CA LEU A 120 -6.97 -14.51 5.08
C LEU A 120 -8.40 -14.06 4.76
N LEU A 121 -8.73 -13.91 3.48
CA LEU A 121 -10.07 -13.54 3.03
C LEU A 121 -11.09 -14.65 3.29
N LYS A 122 -10.71 -15.93 3.16
CA LYS A 122 -11.58 -17.09 3.47
C LYS A 122 -11.95 -17.19 4.95
N MET A 123 -11.17 -16.60 5.85
CA MET A 123 -11.46 -16.58 7.28
C MET A 123 -12.55 -15.58 7.67
N VAL A 124 -12.86 -14.60 6.82
CA VAL A 124 -13.90 -13.60 7.10
C VAL A 124 -15.28 -14.28 7.11
N LYS A 125 -16.00 -14.16 8.23
CA LYS A 125 -17.29 -14.84 8.44
C LYS A 125 -18.45 -14.05 7.85
N PRO A 126 -19.57 -14.70 7.45
CA PRO A 126 -20.77 -13.99 7.00
C PRO A 126 -21.33 -12.96 7.99
N SER A 127 -21.09 -13.15 9.29
CA SER A 127 -21.46 -12.21 10.35
C SER A 127 -20.74 -10.86 10.28
N ALA A 128 -19.67 -10.75 9.48
CA ALA A 128 -18.86 -9.52 9.34
C ALA A 128 -19.48 -8.47 8.40
N GLY A 129 -20.69 -8.68 7.88
CA GLY A 129 -21.43 -7.70 7.07
C GLY A 129 -20.66 -7.23 5.82
N ALA A 130 -20.48 -5.92 5.66
CA ALA A 130 -19.82 -5.34 4.49
C ALA A 130 -18.37 -5.81 4.26
N ALA A 131 -17.65 -6.16 5.34
CA ALA A 131 -16.32 -6.77 5.22
C ALA A 131 -16.40 -8.14 4.55
N TYR A 132 -17.43 -8.95 4.86
CA TYR A 132 -17.64 -10.23 4.19
C TYR A 132 -17.93 -10.06 2.70
N GLU A 133 -18.78 -9.11 2.32
CA GLU A 133 -19.08 -8.82 0.92
C GLU A 133 -17.82 -8.42 0.14
N THR A 134 -17.01 -7.54 0.73
CA THR A 134 -15.72 -7.13 0.16
C THR A 134 -14.77 -8.31 0.05
N ALA A 135 -14.68 -9.15 1.08
CA ALA A 135 -13.83 -10.34 1.05
C ALA A 135 -14.24 -11.33 -0.05
N ARG A 136 -15.54 -11.58 -0.21
CA ARG A 136 -16.07 -12.45 -1.27
C ARG A 136 -15.81 -11.88 -2.65
N ARG A 137 -15.90 -10.56 -2.82
CA ARG A 137 -15.57 -9.88 -4.09
C ARG A 137 -14.09 -10.00 -4.43
N LEU A 138 -13.20 -9.76 -3.46
CA LEU A 138 -11.76 -9.91 -3.64
C LEU A 138 -11.36 -11.36 -3.92
N LEU A 139 -11.99 -12.34 -3.26
CA LEU A 139 -11.77 -13.76 -3.56
C LEU A 139 -12.12 -14.11 -5.00
N ARG A 140 -13.30 -13.69 -5.50
CA ARG A 140 -13.67 -13.91 -6.91
C ARG A 140 -12.70 -13.25 -7.87
N PHE A 141 -12.21 -12.06 -7.54
CA PHE A 141 -11.16 -11.41 -8.33
C PHE A 141 -9.87 -12.26 -8.36
N LEU A 142 -9.39 -12.70 -7.20
CA LEU A 142 -8.17 -13.50 -7.08
C LEU A 142 -8.27 -14.91 -7.69
N GLU A 143 -9.47 -15.42 -7.96
CA GLU A 143 -9.67 -16.69 -8.71
C GLU A 143 -9.19 -16.59 -10.17
N HIS A 144 -9.06 -15.37 -10.72
CA HIS A 144 -8.55 -15.13 -12.07
C HIS A 144 -7.02 -14.96 -12.13
N VAL A 145 -6.34 -15.08 -10.98
CA VAL A 145 -4.91 -14.82 -10.85
C VAL A 145 -4.15 -16.13 -10.68
N ASN A 146 -3.21 -16.40 -11.59
CA ASN A 146 -2.33 -17.56 -11.50
C ASN A 146 -1.26 -17.35 -10.42
N PRO A 147 -1.09 -18.31 -9.48
CA PRO A 147 -0.12 -18.17 -8.42
C PRO A 147 1.32 -18.25 -8.96
N ILE A 148 2.18 -17.39 -8.42
CA ILE A 148 3.63 -17.35 -8.68
C ILE A 148 4.34 -17.72 -7.37
N PRO A 149 5.27 -18.69 -7.36
CA PRO A 149 6.05 -19.02 -6.17
C PRO A 149 6.84 -17.81 -5.64
N ASP A 150 6.79 -17.60 -4.33
CA ASP A 150 7.53 -16.54 -3.62
C ASP A 150 9.06 -16.72 -3.65
N THR A 151 9.52 -17.95 -3.92
CA THR A 151 10.93 -18.29 -4.17
C THR A 151 11.53 -17.59 -5.38
N LEU A 152 10.71 -17.14 -6.33
CA LEU A 152 11.15 -16.37 -7.51
C LEU A 152 11.29 -14.87 -7.23
N VAL A 153 10.84 -14.40 -6.06
CA VAL A 153 10.90 -12.98 -5.71
C VAL A 153 12.34 -12.64 -5.28
N PRO A 154 12.99 -11.63 -5.89
CA PRO A 154 14.30 -11.21 -5.44
C PRO A 154 14.32 -10.74 -3.97
N PRO A 155 15.43 -10.92 -3.22
CA PRO A 155 15.52 -10.47 -1.83
C PRO A 155 15.51 -8.93 -1.68
N ASP A 156 15.89 -8.19 -2.73
CA ASP A 156 15.86 -6.74 -2.83
C ASP A 156 14.52 -6.18 -3.37
N SER A 157 13.55 -7.05 -3.66
CA SER A 157 12.23 -6.64 -4.14
C SER A 157 11.40 -5.97 -3.05
N LEU A 158 10.74 -4.85 -3.36
CA LEU A 158 9.75 -4.22 -2.48
C LEU A 158 8.66 -5.19 -2.00
N LEU A 159 8.34 -6.22 -2.81
CA LEU A 159 7.32 -7.20 -2.46
C LEU A 159 7.66 -7.95 -1.15
N ARG A 160 8.95 -8.02 -0.78
CA ARG A 160 9.45 -8.61 0.46
C ARG A 160 8.97 -7.88 1.72
N GLU A 161 8.54 -6.61 1.60
CA GLU A 161 7.83 -5.91 2.69
C GLU A 161 6.56 -6.67 3.10
N PHE A 162 5.86 -7.29 2.15
CA PHE A 162 4.59 -7.97 2.39
C PHE A 162 4.80 -9.43 2.78
N ILE A 163 5.66 -10.15 2.06
CA ILE A 163 5.79 -11.62 2.19
C ILE A 163 7.00 -12.08 3.04
N GLY A 164 7.91 -11.16 3.40
CA GLY A 164 9.14 -11.48 4.12
C GLY A 164 10.28 -11.98 3.23
N GLY A 165 11.48 -12.15 3.80
CA GLY A 165 12.70 -12.54 3.08
C GLY A 165 13.45 -11.38 2.41
N SER A 166 13.27 -10.16 2.94
CA SER A 166 14.01 -8.97 2.51
C SER A 166 15.47 -9.08 2.93
N GLU A 167 16.40 -8.64 2.06
CA GLU A 167 17.80 -8.41 2.47
C GLU A 167 17.99 -7.10 3.24
N PHE A 168 17.06 -6.15 3.12
CA PHE A 168 17.06 -4.95 3.93
C PHE A 168 16.58 -5.27 5.34
N ASP A 169 17.33 -4.81 6.34
CA ASP A 169 16.91 -4.82 7.73
C ASP A 169 15.63 -3.98 7.87
N VAL A 170 14.55 -4.61 8.33
CA VAL A 170 13.33 -3.90 8.67
C VAL A 170 13.57 -3.19 10.00
N ILE A 171 13.65 -1.87 9.98
CA ILE A 171 13.76 -1.01 11.17
C ILE A 171 12.49 -1.15 12.03
#